data_AF-A0AB34JWC9-F1
#
_entry.id   AF-A0AB34JWC9-F1
#
_cell.length_a   1.000
_cell.length_b   1.000
_cell.length_c   1.000
_cell.angle_alpha   90.00
_cell.angle_beta   90.00
_cell.angle_gamma   90.00
#
_symmetry.space_group_name_H-M   'P 1'
#
loop_
_entity.id
_entity.type
_entity.pdbx_description
1 polymer ?
#
loop_
_entity_poly.entity_id
_entity_poly.type
_entity_poly.pdbx_seq_one_letter_code
_entity_poly.pdbx_strand_id
1 'polypeptide(L)'
;MEYSEALDVVLAHSHTLPAVRAAPLAALGAVLAEDVLAPHAHPPFAASIKDGYAVRSDDAAREYSVVGASRAGVERRTPLGRGEAVYITTGAPLPPGADAVVQIEEATAVDDAGRAVGAATSTSARIRLRTPPARGQDVRPVGFDVAEGSAVLRAGGRVGAAEVGLLATLGCREVAVARRPKLAVLSSGDELVDPLDAAAPPLRAAAIFDANRPMLLAAAAGEHADAVDLGVVADDAAALEAALEEALRRGVDVLVCTGGVSMGDRDLIKPLLAARGTVHFGKVRLKPGKPLTFATVPRHAPHAPPLLVFALPGNPVSAHVCFHLVVAPALRKLAAAPSPRPRRLLARLAAEVKLDKERPEFHRARLSSTARGLLAHSTGEQISSRLLSCVGADALVELPAAADRGAPTIPAGALVSVLLIGDLARGDGAWMDLLPAALPPHSPRQQWEGVRAGLVWSAGICGGAASDAVAAARRALSEAAAGGVYVGEEKRLEEEAALAEEALRGLCASCRLVVALGIPVDTVLRAGESGQMCRGVSSLSSLLRQACADRAPATLLGNWGVVQFGSGLVFCMPGIAMAVPAALHAVMPLLPHALP
;
A
#
# COMPACT_ATOMS: atom_id res chain seq x y z
N MET A 1 -0.70 -26.71 -14.78
CA MET A 1 -0.03 -25.46 -14.40
C MET A 1 -0.86 -24.77 -13.36
N GLU A 2 -0.26 -24.49 -12.22
CA GLU A 2 -0.84 -23.67 -11.17
C GLU A 2 -0.87 -22.19 -11.58
N TYR A 3 -1.75 -21.40 -10.97
CA TYR A 3 -1.84 -19.96 -11.29
C TYR A 3 -0.52 -19.21 -10.99
N SER A 4 0.15 -19.52 -9.88
CA SER A 4 1.42 -18.88 -9.51
C SER A 4 2.49 -19.08 -10.60
N GLU A 5 2.60 -20.30 -11.12
CA GLU A 5 3.51 -20.66 -12.23
C GLU A 5 3.14 -19.90 -13.51
N ALA A 6 1.85 -19.84 -13.84
CA ALA A 6 1.37 -19.12 -15.02
C ALA A 6 1.70 -17.62 -14.94
N LEU A 7 1.55 -16.99 -13.77
CA LEU A 7 1.91 -15.59 -13.56
C LEU A 7 3.43 -15.39 -13.66
N ASP A 8 4.24 -16.31 -13.15
CA ASP A 8 5.70 -16.23 -13.23
C ASP A 8 6.17 -16.29 -14.69
N VAL A 9 5.60 -17.19 -15.49
CA VAL A 9 5.86 -17.29 -16.93
C VAL A 9 5.49 -15.99 -17.65
N VAL A 10 4.33 -15.41 -17.34
CA VAL A 10 3.88 -14.13 -17.92
C VAL A 10 4.86 -13.00 -17.59
N LEU A 11 5.26 -12.87 -16.31
CA LEU A 11 6.16 -11.82 -15.87
C LEU A 11 7.57 -11.99 -16.42
N ALA A 12 8.04 -13.22 -16.64
CA ALA A 12 9.33 -13.51 -17.25
C ALA A 12 9.41 -13.04 -18.71
N HIS A 13 8.30 -13.10 -19.46
CA HIS A 13 8.22 -12.64 -20.85
C HIS A 13 7.85 -11.16 -20.99
N SER A 14 7.39 -10.52 -19.90
CA SER A 14 7.03 -9.11 -19.87
C SER A 14 8.26 -8.23 -19.60
N HIS A 15 8.75 -7.56 -20.63
CA HIS A 15 9.92 -6.68 -20.59
C HIS A 15 9.53 -5.23 -20.34
N THR A 16 10.31 -4.51 -19.53
CA THR A 16 10.00 -3.11 -19.24
C THR A 16 10.16 -2.24 -20.49
N LEU A 17 9.16 -1.39 -20.73
CA LEU A 17 9.13 -0.48 -21.87
C LEU A 17 10.13 0.68 -21.68
N PRO A 18 10.63 1.27 -22.78
CA PRO A 18 11.57 2.38 -22.69
C PRO A 18 10.94 3.61 -22.02
N ALA A 19 11.80 4.43 -21.42
CA ALA A 19 11.40 5.70 -20.85
C ALA A 19 11.07 6.72 -21.95
N VAL A 20 10.12 7.61 -21.66
CA VAL A 20 9.73 8.75 -22.48
C VAL A 20 9.66 10.01 -21.61
N ARG A 21 9.86 11.18 -22.22
CA ARG A 21 9.62 12.46 -21.55
C ARG A 21 8.14 12.84 -21.69
N ALA A 22 7.52 13.24 -20.60
CA ALA A 22 6.13 13.68 -20.58
C ALA A 22 5.97 14.90 -19.66
N ALA A 23 5.03 15.78 -20.01
CA ALA A 23 4.62 16.85 -19.10
C ALA A 23 4.03 16.27 -17.80
N PRO A 24 4.19 16.93 -16.63
CA PRO A 24 3.76 16.39 -15.34
C PRO A 24 2.31 15.86 -15.33
N LEU A 25 1.37 16.59 -15.92
CA LEU A 25 -0.03 16.15 -15.97
C LEU A 25 -0.23 14.91 -16.85
N ALA A 26 0.47 14.82 -17.98
CA ALA A 26 0.43 13.65 -18.86
C ALA A 26 1.13 12.43 -18.24
N ALA A 27 2.07 12.67 -17.32
CA ALA A 27 2.75 11.64 -16.55
C ALA A 27 1.89 11.02 -15.42
N LEU A 28 0.69 11.55 -15.14
CA LEU A 28 -0.20 11.01 -14.12
C LEU A 28 -0.42 9.49 -14.32
N GLY A 29 -0.23 8.73 -13.24
CA GLY A 29 -0.34 7.28 -13.22
C GLY A 29 0.88 6.54 -13.77
N ALA A 30 1.81 7.21 -14.45
CA ALA A 30 3.05 6.60 -14.95
C ALA A 30 4.07 6.39 -13.83
N VAL A 31 5.10 5.59 -14.11
CA VAL A 31 6.19 5.30 -13.18
C VAL A 31 7.42 6.10 -13.59
N LEU A 32 8.06 6.78 -12.65
CA LEU A 32 9.28 7.55 -12.87
C LEU A 32 10.42 6.65 -13.33
N ALA A 33 11.11 7.06 -14.39
CA ALA A 33 12.27 6.36 -14.92
C ALA A 33 13.60 6.82 -14.29
N GLU A 34 13.62 8.00 -13.68
CA GLU A 34 14.78 8.59 -13.01
C GLU A 34 14.37 9.32 -11.73
N ASP A 35 15.34 9.57 -10.86
CA ASP A 35 15.16 10.46 -9.71
C ASP A 35 14.94 11.89 -10.20
N VAL A 36 13.98 12.60 -9.61
CA VAL A 36 13.78 14.03 -9.89
C VAL A 36 14.50 14.82 -8.83
N LEU A 37 15.47 15.62 -9.26
CA LEU A 37 16.22 16.53 -8.39
C LEU A 37 15.57 17.91 -8.41
N ALA A 38 15.56 18.59 -7.26
CA ALA A 38 15.07 19.95 -7.15
C ALA A 38 16.04 20.92 -7.87
N PRO A 39 15.61 21.64 -8.92
CA PRO A 39 16.49 22.56 -9.64
C PRO A 39 16.76 23.86 -8.87
N HIS A 40 15.98 24.14 -7.84
CA HIS A 40 16.13 25.28 -6.94
C HIS A 40 15.46 24.96 -5.60
N ALA A 41 15.79 25.74 -4.58
CA ALA A 41 15.18 25.65 -3.26
C ALA A 41 13.70 26.07 -3.26
N HIS A 42 12.87 25.43 -2.43
CA HIS A 42 11.50 25.84 -2.13
C HIS A 42 11.26 25.99 -0.62
N PRO A 43 10.78 27.14 -0.13
CA PRO A 43 10.61 28.39 -0.88
C PRO A 43 11.98 28.95 -1.33
N PRO A 44 12.05 29.73 -2.42
CA PRO A 44 13.31 30.27 -2.95
C PRO A 44 13.83 31.49 -2.17
N PHE A 45 13.06 31.99 -1.20
CA PHE A 45 13.38 33.10 -0.30
C PHE A 45 12.84 32.78 1.10
N ALA A 46 13.36 33.47 2.12
CA ALA A 46 12.77 33.39 3.45
C ALA A 46 11.36 34.00 3.42
N ALA A 47 10.35 33.21 3.77
CA ALA A 47 8.94 33.57 3.63
C ALA A 47 8.21 33.58 4.96
N SER A 48 7.22 34.45 5.11
CA SER A 48 6.37 34.45 6.29
C SER A 48 5.46 33.21 6.35
N ILE A 49 5.32 32.62 7.54
CA ILE A 49 4.33 31.56 7.84
C ILE A 49 2.96 32.16 8.16
N LYS A 50 2.91 33.42 8.61
CA LYS A 50 1.72 34.08 9.15
C LYS A 50 1.47 35.45 8.53
N ASP A 51 0.25 35.94 8.66
CA ASP A 51 -0.03 37.36 8.48
C ASP A 51 0.32 38.10 9.77
N GLY A 52 1.05 39.20 9.68
CA GLY A 52 1.59 39.85 10.86
C GLY A 52 2.61 40.94 10.56
N TYR A 53 3.66 41.01 11.37
CA TYR A 53 4.70 42.02 11.25
C TYR A 53 6.08 41.39 11.23
N ALA A 54 6.81 41.63 10.15
CA ALA A 54 8.23 41.31 10.05
C ALA A 54 9.03 42.32 10.87
N VAL A 55 9.89 41.80 11.74
CA VAL A 55 10.67 42.56 12.72
C VAL A 55 12.08 41.98 12.83
N ARG A 56 12.94 42.73 13.52
CA ARG A 56 14.27 42.26 13.92
C ARG A 56 14.19 41.68 15.33
N SER A 57 14.58 40.43 15.51
CA SER A 57 14.59 39.76 16.81
C SER A 57 15.66 40.30 17.76
N ASP A 58 16.70 40.94 17.23
CA ASP A 58 17.78 41.58 17.98
C ASP A 58 17.44 42.99 18.47
N ASP A 59 16.18 43.41 18.33
CA ASP A 59 15.72 44.71 18.75
C ASP A 59 15.22 44.71 20.20
N ALA A 60 15.68 45.68 20.99
CA ALA A 60 15.21 45.84 22.36
C ALA A 60 13.83 46.49 22.43
N ALA A 61 13.34 47.01 21.29
CA ALA A 61 12.08 47.71 21.19
C ALA A 61 10.88 46.78 21.41
N ARG A 62 9.88 47.28 22.14
CA ARG A 62 8.54 46.65 22.21
C ARG A 62 7.51 47.35 21.33
N GLU A 63 7.83 48.55 20.86
CA GLU A 63 7.02 49.34 19.96
C GLU A 63 7.78 49.60 18.67
N TYR A 64 7.07 49.50 17.55
CA TYR A 64 7.64 49.58 16.22
C TYR A 64 6.84 50.55 15.36
N SER A 65 7.53 51.33 14.54
CA SER A 65 6.92 52.11 13.46
C SER A 65 6.74 51.21 12.24
N VAL A 66 5.53 51.14 11.70
CA VAL A 66 5.24 50.31 10.53
C VAL A 66 5.60 51.08 9.27
N VAL A 67 6.72 50.73 8.66
CA VAL A 67 7.33 51.47 7.52
C VAL A 67 6.90 50.92 6.16
N GLY A 68 5.76 50.24 6.12
CA GLY A 68 5.09 49.76 4.92
C GLY A 68 4.71 48.29 4.98
N ALA A 69 4.52 47.68 3.81
CA ALA A 69 4.04 46.30 3.67
C ALA A 69 4.95 45.44 2.78
N SER A 70 4.93 44.12 3.01
CA SER A 70 5.46 43.06 2.14
C SER A 70 4.36 42.06 1.85
N ARG A 71 4.11 41.77 0.57
CA ARG A 71 3.04 40.87 0.11
C ARG A 71 3.62 39.86 -0.89
N ALA A 72 2.98 38.71 -1.01
CA ALA A 72 3.38 37.70 -1.98
C ALA A 72 3.43 38.30 -3.41
N GLY A 73 4.50 37.99 -4.15
CA GLY A 73 4.71 38.47 -5.53
C GLY A 73 5.31 39.88 -5.65
N VAL A 74 5.53 40.61 -4.56
CA VAL A 74 6.15 41.94 -4.58
C VAL A 74 7.48 41.91 -3.86
N GLU A 75 8.56 42.23 -4.58
CA GLU A 75 9.90 42.33 -3.99
C GLU A 75 10.06 43.67 -3.24
N ARG A 76 10.45 43.59 -1.96
CA ARG A 76 10.85 44.76 -1.17
C ARG A 76 12.35 44.71 -0.89
N ARG A 77 13.08 45.67 -1.46
CA ARG A 77 14.55 45.76 -1.31
C ARG A 77 15.01 46.66 -0.18
N THR A 78 14.12 47.49 0.36
CA THR A 78 14.45 48.41 1.46
C THR A 78 14.67 47.63 2.76
N PRO A 79 15.87 47.71 3.37
CA PRO A 79 16.14 47.03 4.63
C PRO A 79 15.29 47.55 5.78
N LEU A 80 15.04 46.68 6.76
CA LEU A 80 14.34 47.02 7.99
C LEU A 80 15.30 47.58 9.04
N GLY A 81 15.05 48.81 9.48
CA GLY A 81 15.77 49.48 10.56
C GLY A 81 15.42 48.95 11.94
N ARG A 82 16.14 49.45 12.97
CA ARG A 82 15.77 49.24 14.38
C ARG A 82 14.55 50.10 14.73
N GLY A 83 13.65 49.57 15.55
CA GLY A 83 12.37 50.20 15.90
C GLY A 83 11.36 50.21 14.75
N GLU A 84 11.63 49.51 13.66
CA GLU A 84 10.77 49.44 12.49
C GLU A 84 10.16 48.04 12.33
N ALA A 85 8.92 48.01 11.85
CA ALA A 85 8.22 46.80 11.45
C ALA A 85 7.67 46.96 10.04
N VAL A 86 7.44 45.83 9.35
CA VAL A 86 6.75 45.80 8.07
C VAL A 86 5.57 44.87 8.18
N TYR A 87 4.37 45.35 7.83
CA TYR A 87 3.22 44.47 7.71
C TYR A 87 3.51 43.41 6.64
N ILE A 88 3.39 42.13 6.97
CA ILE A 88 3.75 41.03 6.08
C ILE A 88 2.60 40.03 6.02
N THR A 89 2.33 39.51 4.81
CA THR A 89 1.36 38.44 4.62
C THR A 89 2.06 37.09 4.48
N THR A 90 1.32 36.01 4.73
CA THR A 90 1.72 34.62 4.55
C THR A 90 2.28 34.41 3.14
N GLY A 91 3.44 33.75 3.05
CA GLY A 91 4.15 33.49 1.79
C GLY A 91 4.90 34.68 1.20
N ALA A 92 4.80 35.89 1.78
CA ALA A 92 5.57 37.05 1.33
C ALA A 92 7.05 36.93 1.74
N PRO A 93 7.97 37.48 0.93
CA PRO A 93 9.39 37.51 1.28
C PRO A 93 9.64 38.42 2.49
N LEU A 94 10.54 37.99 3.38
CA LEU A 94 11.01 38.84 4.46
C LEU A 94 11.79 40.04 3.89
N PRO A 95 11.56 41.27 4.38
CA PRO A 95 12.40 42.40 4.02
C PRO A 95 13.83 42.20 4.52
N PRO A 96 14.86 42.72 3.82
CA PRO A 96 16.24 42.58 4.25
C PRO A 96 16.45 43.08 5.68
N GLY A 97 17.11 42.28 6.52
CA GLY A 97 17.36 42.61 7.93
C GLY A 97 16.29 42.12 8.91
N ALA A 98 15.07 41.77 8.47
CA ALA A 98 14.12 41.06 9.31
C ALA A 98 14.52 39.58 9.46
N ASP A 99 14.26 39.01 10.62
CA ASP A 99 14.56 37.60 10.93
C ASP A 99 13.47 36.92 11.77
N ALA A 100 12.37 37.61 12.05
CA ALA A 100 11.21 37.08 12.74
C ALA A 100 9.92 37.72 12.21
N VAL A 101 8.83 36.97 12.31
CA VAL A 101 7.47 37.47 12.10
C VAL A 101 6.67 37.25 13.38
N VAL A 102 5.86 38.24 13.75
CA VAL A 102 4.88 38.10 14.83
C VAL A 102 3.48 38.20 14.24
N GLN A 103 2.66 37.19 14.49
CA GLN A 103 1.27 37.14 14.00
C GLN A 103 0.48 38.37 14.46
N ILE A 104 -0.43 38.83 13.61
CA ILE A 104 -1.13 40.11 13.82
C ILE A 104 -1.91 40.18 15.14
N GLU A 105 -2.41 39.03 15.61
CA GLU A 105 -3.15 38.86 16.86
C GLU A 105 -2.30 39.13 18.11
N GLU A 106 -0.97 39.06 18.00
CA GLU A 106 -0.02 39.33 19.08
C GLU A 106 0.49 40.78 19.09
N ALA A 107 -0.01 41.61 18.18
CA ALA A 107 0.30 43.02 18.08
C ALA A 107 -0.90 43.90 18.47
N THR A 108 -0.63 45.00 19.15
CA THR A 108 -1.62 46.04 19.52
C THR A 108 -1.26 47.33 18.81
N ALA A 109 -2.21 48.00 18.17
CA ALA A 109 -1.98 49.33 17.60
C ALA A 109 -1.79 50.37 18.71
N VAL A 110 -0.83 51.28 18.54
CA VAL A 110 -0.56 52.37 19.49
C VAL A 110 -0.60 53.74 18.81
N ASP A 111 -1.03 54.78 19.53
CA ASP A 111 -0.94 56.17 19.06
C ASP A 111 0.48 56.75 19.20
N ASP A 112 0.67 58.00 18.80
CA ASP A 112 1.98 58.68 18.89
C ASP A 112 2.52 58.80 20.31
N ALA A 113 1.62 58.82 21.30
CA ALA A 113 1.93 58.84 22.73
C ALA A 113 2.14 57.43 23.33
N GLY A 114 2.08 56.37 22.51
CA GLY A 114 2.24 54.98 22.94
C GLY A 114 1.01 54.42 23.67
N ARG A 115 -0.17 55.03 23.58
CA ARG A 115 -1.39 54.48 24.20
C ARG A 115 -2.00 53.45 23.25
N ALA A 116 -2.46 52.32 23.79
CA ALA A 116 -3.14 51.30 23.01
C ALA A 116 -4.45 51.86 22.44
N VAL A 117 -4.62 51.79 21.12
CA VAL A 117 -5.81 52.27 20.40
C VAL A 117 -6.67 51.13 19.82
N GLY A 118 -6.21 49.88 19.94
CA GLY A 118 -6.96 48.70 19.54
C GLY A 118 -6.07 47.55 19.06
N ALA A 119 -6.67 46.53 18.45
CA ALA A 119 -5.94 45.46 17.79
C ALA A 119 -5.15 46.02 16.60
N ALA A 120 -3.95 45.47 16.35
CA ALA A 120 -3.18 45.85 15.18
C ALA A 120 -3.85 45.37 13.87
N THR A 121 -3.69 46.14 12.80
CA THR A 121 -4.29 45.92 11.48
C THR A 121 -3.27 46.21 10.38
N SER A 122 -3.53 45.76 9.14
CA SER A 122 -2.64 46.03 8.00
C SER A 122 -2.32 47.50 7.71
N THR A 123 -3.05 48.45 8.32
CA THR A 123 -2.88 49.90 8.17
C THR A 123 -2.39 50.59 9.44
N SER A 124 -2.05 49.84 10.49
CA SER A 124 -1.52 50.40 11.74
C SER A 124 -0.18 51.08 11.48
N ALA A 125 -0.06 52.37 11.83
CA ALA A 125 1.19 53.13 11.65
C ALA A 125 2.23 52.79 12.72
N ARG A 126 1.79 52.41 13.93
CA ARG A 126 2.63 51.96 15.04
C ARG A 126 1.99 50.78 15.75
N ILE A 127 2.83 49.85 16.18
CA ILE A 127 2.40 48.65 16.90
C ILE A 127 3.23 48.44 18.15
N ARG A 128 2.65 47.73 19.11
CA ARG A 128 3.33 47.15 20.26
C ARG A 128 3.20 45.64 20.21
N LEU A 129 4.33 44.94 20.32
CA LEU A 129 4.35 43.48 20.43
C LEU A 129 4.14 43.06 21.88
N ARG A 130 3.32 42.02 22.10
CA ARG A 130 3.06 41.47 23.45
C ARG A 130 4.33 40.89 24.09
N THR A 131 5.10 40.16 23.31
CA THR A 131 6.34 39.49 23.72
C THR A 131 7.46 39.77 22.73
N PRO A 132 8.73 39.81 23.16
CA PRO A 132 9.86 39.89 22.25
C PRO A 132 9.86 38.68 21.29
N PRO A 133 10.04 38.89 19.97
CA PRO A 133 10.08 37.81 19.00
C PRO A 133 11.37 36.99 19.11
N ALA A 134 11.27 35.67 18.93
CA ALA A 134 12.45 34.82 18.80
C ALA A 134 13.01 34.86 17.36
N ARG A 135 14.33 34.72 17.21
CA ARG A 135 14.95 34.61 15.89
C ARG A 135 14.38 33.41 15.14
N GLY A 136 13.94 33.62 13.90
CA GLY A 136 13.32 32.61 13.04
C GLY A 136 11.83 32.32 13.35
N GLN A 137 11.23 33.02 14.31
CA GLN A 137 9.81 32.85 14.65
C GLN A 137 8.93 33.12 13.43
N ASP A 138 8.04 32.19 13.11
CA ASP A 138 7.10 32.26 11.98
C ASP A 138 7.76 32.55 10.62
N VAL A 139 9.01 32.15 10.45
CA VAL A 139 9.77 32.25 9.19
C VAL A 139 10.02 30.86 8.61
N ARG A 140 9.65 30.66 7.34
CA ARG A 140 10.12 29.54 6.52
C ARG A 140 11.42 29.95 5.82
N PRO A 141 12.59 29.39 6.22
CA PRO A 141 13.85 29.71 5.56
C PRO A 141 13.89 29.20 4.12
N VAL A 142 14.88 29.67 3.35
CA VAL A 142 15.13 29.20 1.99
C VAL A 142 15.32 27.68 1.99
N GLY A 143 14.60 27.00 1.11
CA GLY A 143 14.73 25.55 0.93
C GLY A 143 14.18 24.70 2.07
N PHE A 144 13.34 25.28 2.94
CA PHE A 144 12.75 24.57 4.06
C PHE A 144 11.90 23.37 3.63
N ASP A 145 11.07 23.51 2.59
CA ASP A 145 10.25 22.40 2.10
C ASP A 145 11.04 21.49 1.16
N VAL A 146 11.88 22.10 0.31
CA VAL A 146 12.72 21.40 -0.65
C VAL A 146 14.07 22.09 -0.74
N ALA A 147 15.13 21.38 -0.37
CA ALA A 147 16.49 21.85 -0.59
C ALA A 147 16.88 21.73 -2.07
N GLU A 148 17.60 22.72 -2.59
CA GLU A 148 18.17 22.64 -3.93
C GLU A 148 19.07 21.41 -4.10
N GLY A 149 18.97 20.74 -5.24
CA GLY A 149 19.70 19.52 -5.55
C GLY A 149 19.20 18.25 -4.84
N SER A 150 18.24 18.36 -3.92
CA SER A 150 17.69 17.17 -3.24
C SER A 150 16.83 16.32 -4.17
N ALA A 151 16.87 14.99 -4.01
CA ALA A 151 16.00 14.07 -4.73
C ALA A 151 14.59 14.09 -4.12
N VAL A 152 13.67 14.77 -4.81
CA VAL A 152 12.29 14.99 -4.34
C VAL A 152 11.35 13.86 -4.70
N LEU A 153 11.64 13.15 -5.79
CA LEU A 153 10.92 11.95 -6.24
C LEU A 153 11.95 10.92 -6.70
N ARG A 154 11.65 9.64 -6.47
CA ARG A 154 12.57 8.53 -6.79
C ARG A 154 12.11 7.76 -8.02
N ALA A 155 13.08 7.28 -8.80
CA ALA A 155 12.85 6.31 -9.87
C ALA A 155 12.06 5.10 -9.33
N GLY A 156 11.13 4.58 -10.13
CA GLY A 156 10.19 3.55 -9.72
C GLY A 156 8.98 4.06 -8.92
N GLY A 157 8.98 5.33 -8.50
CA GLY A 157 7.83 5.99 -7.89
C GLY A 157 6.70 6.21 -8.91
N ARG A 158 5.45 6.02 -8.50
CA ARG A 158 4.29 6.33 -9.34
C ARG A 158 3.94 7.82 -9.20
N VAL A 159 3.70 8.48 -10.32
CA VAL A 159 3.26 9.88 -10.35
C VAL A 159 1.76 9.95 -10.02
N GLY A 160 1.44 10.42 -8.81
CA GLY A 160 0.09 10.77 -8.38
C GLY A 160 -0.15 12.28 -8.38
N ALA A 161 -1.27 12.72 -7.81
CA ALA A 161 -1.64 14.14 -7.80
C ALA A 161 -0.65 15.02 -7.01
N ALA A 162 -0.15 14.52 -5.88
CA ALA A 162 0.84 15.25 -5.08
C ALA A 162 2.18 15.37 -5.82
N GLU A 163 2.61 14.31 -6.51
CA GLU A 163 3.82 14.31 -7.33
C GLU A 163 3.71 15.28 -8.50
N VAL A 164 2.55 15.35 -9.17
CA VAL A 164 2.28 16.37 -10.20
C VAL A 164 2.37 17.78 -9.61
N GLY A 165 1.78 18.01 -8.44
CA GLY A 165 1.87 19.28 -7.73
C GLY A 165 3.31 19.66 -7.39
N LEU A 166 4.10 18.72 -6.87
CA LEU A 166 5.51 18.94 -6.53
C LEU A 166 6.36 19.25 -7.77
N LEU A 167 6.14 18.51 -8.88
CA LEU A 167 6.80 18.81 -10.15
C LEU A 167 6.46 20.23 -10.64
N ALA A 168 5.20 20.65 -10.53
CA ALA A 168 4.78 22.00 -10.89
C ALA A 168 5.39 23.08 -9.97
N THR A 169 5.43 22.82 -8.66
CA THR A 169 6.07 23.69 -7.65
C THR A 169 7.54 23.97 -7.98
N LEU A 170 8.24 22.97 -8.54
CA LEU A 170 9.64 23.06 -8.93
C LEU A 170 9.85 23.58 -10.36
N GLY A 171 8.78 23.96 -11.05
CA GLY A 171 8.84 24.42 -12.44
C GLY A 171 9.25 23.35 -13.45
N CYS A 172 9.15 22.07 -13.11
CA CYS A 172 9.48 20.96 -14.00
C CYS A 172 8.48 20.90 -15.16
N ARG A 173 8.97 21.06 -16.40
CA ARG A 173 8.14 21.00 -17.61
C ARG A 173 7.97 19.60 -18.16
N GLU A 174 8.95 18.74 -17.94
CA GLU A 174 8.96 17.36 -18.39
C GLU A 174 9.62 16.47 -17.33
N VAL A 175 9.18 15.22 -17.27
CA VAL A 175 9.74 14.19 -16.41
C VAL A 175 9.91 12.90 -17.21
N ALA A 176 10.98 12.16 -16.95
CA ALA A 176 11.17 10.84 -17.57
C ALA A 176 10.31 9.81 -16.84
N VAL A 177 9.43 9.16 -17.59
CA VAL A 177 8.56 8.09 -17.10
C VAL A 177 8.60 6.89 -18.03
N ALA A 178 8.30 5.71 -17.51
CA ALA A 178 8.07 4.54 -18.34
C ALA A 178 6.89 4.82 -19.31
N ARG A 179 7.06 4.44 -20.57
CA ARG A 179 5.98 4.55 -21.56
C ARG A 179 4.77 3.74 -21.10
N ARG A 180 3.57 4.28 -21.30
CA ARG A 180 2.33 3.53 -21.11
C ARG A 180 2.30 2.32 -22.05
N PRO A 181 1.93 1.12 -21.56
CA PRO A 181 1.75 -0.02 -22.43
C PRO A 181 0.56 0.20 -23.35
N LYS A 182 0.69 -0.20 -24.62
CA LYS A 182 -0.39 -0.17 -25.58
C LYS A 182 -1.04 -1.55 -25.66
N LEU A 183 -2.33 -1.64 -25.37
CA LEU A 183 -3.06 -2.92 -25.32
C LEU A 183 -4.18 -2.92 -26.35
N ALA A 184 -4.23 -3.93 -27.22
CA ALA A 184 -5.36 -4.19 -28.09
C ALA A 184 -6.32 -5.21 -27.48
N VAL A 185 -7.62 -5.03 -27.71
CA VAL A 185 -8.66 -6.02 -27.34
C VAL A 185 -9.49 -6.39 -28.56
N LEU A 186 -9.73 -7.69 -28.75
CA LEU A 186 -10.74 -8.22 -29.67
C LEU A 186 -11.61 -9.28 -28.98
N SER A 187 -12.82 -9.47 -29.47
CA SER A 187 -13.67 -10.63 -29.15
C SER A 187 -13.88 -11.47 -30.42
N SER A 188 -13.78 -12.79 -30.31
CA SER A 188 -14.09 -13.75 -31.37
C SER A 188 -15.37 -14.48 -31.02
N GLY A 189 -16.29 -14.58 -31.97
CA GLY A 189 -17.50 -15.37 -31.79
C GLY A 189 -18.55 -15.05 -32.82
N ASP A 190 -18.99 -16.06 -33.58
CA ASP A 190 -20.09 -15.91 -34.54
C ASP A 190 -21.43 -15.60 -33.85
N GLU A 191 -21.57 -15.77 -32.53
CA GLU A 191 -22.76 -15.39 -31.76
C GLU A 191 -22.79 -13.91 -31.35
N LEU A 192 -21.68 -13.20 -31.49
CA LEU A 192 -21.52 -11.87 -30.91
C LEU A 192 -22.15 -10.77 -31.78
N VAL A 193 -22.78 -9.81 -31.10
CA VAL A 193 -23.20 -8.52 -31.67
C VAL A 193 -22.41 -7.42 -30.96
N ASP A 194 -21.79 -6.53 -31.72
CA ASP A 194 -21.00 -5.42 -31.18
C ASP A 194 -21.93 -4.34 -30.57
N PRO A 195 -21.91 -4.10 -29.25
CA PRO A 195 -22.75 -3.06 -28.64
C PRO A 195 -22.18 -1.63 -28.82
N LEU A 196 -20.94 -1.49 -29.31
CA LEU A 196 -20.28 -0.20 -29.54
C LEU A 196 -20.44 0.29 -30.99
N ASP A 197 -20.82 -0.58 -31.91
CA ASP A 197 -21.18 -0.20 -33.27
C ASP A 197 -22.62 0.29 -33.31
N ALA A 198 -22.80 1.60 -33.53
CA ALA A 198 -24.12 2.22 -33.65
C ALA A 198 -24.94 1.70 -34.85
N ALA A 199 -24.28 1.10 -35.84
CA ALA A 199 -24.91 0.46 -36.98
C ALA A 199 -25.19 -1.04 -36.77
N ALA A 200 -24.85 -1.59 -35.59
CA ALA A 200 -25.04 -3.00 -35.31
C ALA A 200 -26.53 -3.39 -35.40
N PRO A 201 -26.84 -4.58 -35.97
CA PRO A 201 -28.21 -5.06 -36.05
C PRO A 201 -28.78 -5.32 -34.64
N PRO A 202 -30.12 -5.31 -34.48
CA PRO A 202 -30.74 -5.77 -33.25
C PRO A 202 -30.35 -7.23 -32.96
N LEU A 203 -30.50 -7.63 -31.69
CA LEU A 203 -30.14 -8.98 -31.27
C LEU A 203 -30.93 -10.03 -32.06
N ARG A 204 -30.22 -10.79 -32.90
CA ARG A 204 -30.79 -11.90 -33.68
C ARG A 204 -30.91 -13.15 -32.83
N ALA A 205 -31.63 -14.15 -33.35
CA ALA A 205 -31.70 -15.46 -32.72
C ALA A 205 -30.30 -16.07 -32.52
N ALA A 206 -30.11 -16.73 -31.36
CA ALA A 206 -28.84 -17.34 -30.95
C ALA A 206 -27.63 -16.39 -30.94
N ALA A 207 -27.87 -15.08 -30.75
CA ALA A 207 -26.82 -14.09 -30.56
C ALA A 207 -26.86 -13.47 -29.15
N ILE A 208 -25.71 -12.96 -28.71
CA ILE A 208 -25.53 -12.19 -27.47
C ILE A 208 -24.69 -10.96 -27.75
N PHE A 209 -24.84 -9.92 -26.93
CA PHE A 209 -23.96 -8.76 -27.04
C PHE A 209 -22.56 -9.06 -26.50
N ASP A 210 -21.53 -8.54 -27.18
CA ASP A 210 -20.15 -8.60 -26.71
C ASP A 210 -19.96 -7.74 -25.47
N ALA A 211 -19.96 -8.38 -24.31
CA ALA A 211 -19.69 -7.72 -23.02
C ALA A 211 -18.21 -7.69 -22.65
N ASN A 212 -17.38 -8.58 -23.23
CA ASN A 212 -16.01 -8.78 -22.79
C ASN A 212 -15.10 -7.65 -23.24
N ARG A 213 -15.14 -7.31 -24.51
CA ARG A 213 -14.27 -6.28 -25.08
C ARG A 213 -14.46 -4.92 -24.44
N PRO A 214 -15.69 -4.33 -24.33
CA PRO A 214 -15.87 -3.06 -23.63
C PRO A 214 -15.43 -3.13 -22.17
N MET A 215 -15.69 -4.24 -21.47
CA MET A 215 -15.24 -4.45 -20.09
C MET A 215 -13.70 -4.45 -19.97
N LEU A 216 -13.00 -5.14 -20.88
CA LEU A 216 -11.55 -5.25 -20.86
C LEU A 216 -10.85 -3.96 -21.30
N LEU A 217 -11.43 -3.22 -22.25
CA LEU A 217 -10.97 -1.87 -22.61
C LEU A 217 -11.07 -0.92 -21.40
N ALA A 218 -12.17 -0.96 -20.66
CA ALA A 218 -12.33 -0.20 -19.42
C ALA A 218 -11.33 -0.62 -18.33
N ALA A 219 -11.11 -1.93 -18.16
CA ALA A 219 -10.14 -2.46 -17.21
C ALA A 219 -8.69 -2.05 -17.57
N ALA A 220 -8.34 -2.02 -18.86
CA ALA A 220 -7.05 -1.55 -19.35
C ALA A 220 -6.83 -0.05 -19.07
N ALA A 221 -7.87 0.77 -19.24
CA ALA A 221 -7.82 2.19 -18.88
C ALA A 221 -7.58 2.38 -17.36
N GLY A 222 -8.16 1.53 -16.52
CA GLY A 222 -7.91 1.49 -15.07
C GLY A 222 -6.46 1.14 -14.69
N GLU A 223 -5.74 0.42 -15.56
CA GLU A 223 -4.31 0.13 -15.42
C GLU A 223 -3.41 1.19 -16.11
N HIS A 224 -3.99 2.30 -16.58
CA HIS A 224 -3.31 3.37 -17.33
C HIS A 224 -2.61 2.90 -18.62
N ALA A 225 -3.16 1.87 -19.27
CA ALA A 225 -2.72 1.42 -20.58
C ALA A 225 -3.45 2.17 -21.71
N ASP A 226 -2.77 2.38 -22.84
CA ASP A 226 -3.38 2.95 -24.04
C ASP A 226 -4.13 1.85 -24.79
N ALA A 227 -5.45 1.83 -24.63
CA ALA A 227 -6.31 0.78 -25.17
C ALA A 227 -6.64 1.01 -26.66
N VAL A 228 -6.60 -0.07 -27.45
CA VAL A 228 -6.98 -0.13 -28.86
C VAL A 228 -8.10 -1.14 -29.03
N ASP A 229 -9.24 -0.69 -29.55
CA ASP A 229 -10.36 -1.54 -29.89
C ASP A 229 -10.15 -2.14 -31.29
N LEU A 230 -10.12 -3.47 -31.39
CA LEU A 230 -10.06 -4.21 -32.66
C LEU A 230 -11.41 -4.84 -33.03
N GLY A 231 -12.46 -4.59 -32.25
CA GLY A 231 -13.83 -5.02 -32.55
C GLY A 231 -14.12 -6.49 -32.32
N VAL A 232 -15.25 -6.92 -32.89
CA VAL A 232 -15.69 -8.32 -32.95
C VAL A 232 -15.16 -8.95 -34.25
N VAL A 233 -14.55 -10.13 -34.12
CA VAL A 233 -13.98 -10.90 -35.23
C VAL A 233 -14.80 -12.19 -35.39
N ALA A 234 -15.08 -12.58 -36.63
CA ALA A 234 -15.75 -13.85 -36.93
C ALA A 234 -14.87 -15.06 -36.54
N ASP A 235 -15.48 -16.21 -36.28
CA ASP A 235 -14.75 -17.46 -36.00
C ASP A 235 -14.18 -18.08 -37.29
N ASP A 236 -13.33 -17.31 -37.97
CA ASP A 236 -12.67 -17.64 -39.22
C ASP A 236 -11.15 -17.42 -39.09
N ALA A 237 -10.37 -18.35 -39.66
CA ALA A 237 -8.92 -18.34 -39.53
C ALA A 237 -8.28 -17.12 -40.20
N ALA A 238 -8.80 -16.70 -41.37
CA ALA A 238 -8.27 -15.54 -42.08
C ALA A 238 -8.63 -14.23 -41.37
N ALA A 239 -9.84 -14.13 -40.80
CA ALA A 239 -10.25 -12.98 -39.99
C ALA A 239 -9.40 -12.83 -38.72
N LEU A 240 -9.11 -13.92 -38.01
CA LEU A 240 -8.26 -13.91 -36.82
C LEU A 240 -6.79 -13.61 -37.14
N GLU A 241 -6.25 -14.16 -38.23
CA GLU A 241 -4.90 -13.80 -38.73
C GLU A 241 -4.83 -12.31 -39.06
N ALA A 242 -5.82 -11.78 -39.79
CA ALA A 242 -5.87 -10.36 -40.14
C ALA A 242 -5.93 -9.45 -38.90
N ALA A 243 -6.66 -9.84 -37.86
CA ALA A 243 -6.72 -9.09 -36.60
C ALA A 243 -5.39 -9.13 -35.83
N LEU A 244 -4.67 -10.27 -35.84
CA LEU A 244 -3.33 -10.38 -35.27
C LEU A 244 -2.33 -9.49 -36.03
N GLU A 245 -2.37 -9.51 -37.35
CA GLU A 245 -1.54 -8.64 -38.20
C GLU A 245 -1.85 -7.16 -37.98
N GLU A 246 -3.12 -6.80 -37.83
CA GLU A 246 -3.51 -5.44 -37.46
C GLU A 246 -2.92 -5.02 -36.10
N ALA A 247 -2.98 -5.89 -35.09
CA ALA A 247 -2.38 -5.63 -33.78
C ALA A 247 -0.86 -5.38 -33.90
N LEU A 248 -0.15 -6.23 -34.66
CA LEU A 248 1.28 -6.09 -34.94
C LEU A 248 1.59 -4.76 -35.66
N ARG A 249 0.83 -4.43 -36.71
CA ARG A 249 0.96 -3.20 -37.49
C ARG A 249 0.74 -1.95 -36.64
N ARG A 250 -0.20 -2.00 -35.69
CA ARG A 250 -0.48 -0.90 -34.75
C ARG A 250 0.56 -0.76 -33.65
N GLY A 251 1.53 -1.67 -33.58
CA GLY A 251 2.63 -1.63 -32.61
C GLY A 251 2.16 -1.74 -31.17
N VAL A 252 1.09 -2.50 -30.91
CA VAL A 252 0.61 -2.74 -29.53
C VAL A 252 1.55 -3.70 -28.82
N ASP A 253 1.72 -3.55 -27.51
CA ASP A 253 2.60 -4.37 -26.67
C ASP A 253 1.91 -5.66 -26.20
N VAL A 254 0.60 -5.55 -25.98
CA VAL A 254 -0.27 -6.63 -25.52
C VAL A 254 -1.48 -6.75 -26.45
N LEU A 255 -1.83 -7.97 -26.83
CA LEU A 255 -3.09 -8.32 -27.47
C LEU A 255 -3.89 -9.20 -26.52
N VAL A 256 -5.13 -8.81 -26.24
CA VAL A 256 -6.09 -9.61 -25.49
C VAL A 256 -7.19 -10.04 -26.44
N CYS A 257 -7.40 -11.34 -26.57
CA CYS A 257 -8.54 -11.90 -27.29
C CYS A 257 -9.45 -12.67 -26.34
N THR A 258 -10.76 -12.63 -26.58
CA THR A 258 -11.75 -13.44 -25.84
C THR A 258 -12.61 -14.27 -26.79
N GLY A 259 -13.14 -15.40 -26.31
CA GLY A 259 -13.81 -16.39 -27.18
C GLY A 259 -12.80 -17.32 -27.86
N GLY A 260 -13.24 -18.40 -28.51
CA GLY A 260 -12.38 -19.26 -29.35
C GLY A 260 -11.16 -19.96 -28.68
N VAL A 261 -11.16 -20.16 -27.36
CA VAL A 261 -10.03 -20.72 -26.57
C VAL A 261 -10.36 -22.01 -25.80
N SER A 262 -11.51 -22.63 -26.05
CA SER A 262 -11.97 -23.81 -25.31
C SER A 262 -11.37 -25.14 -25.86
N MET A 263 -12.20 -26.18 -25.98
CA MET A 263 -11.94 -27.49 -26.62
C MET A 263 -12.87 -27.77 -27.83
N GLY A 264 -13.57 -26.76 -28.35
CA GLY A 264 -14.46 -26.88 -29.52
C GLY A 264 -13.68 -27.00 -30.84
N ASP A 265 -14.39 -27.50 -31.85
CA ASP A 265 -13.94 -27.64 -33.24
C ASP A 265 -13.59 -26.31 -33.92
N ARG A 266 -14.14 -25.20 -33.42
CA ARG A 266 -13.88 -23.83 -33.89
C ARG A 266 -12.94 -23.00 -33.01
N ASP A 267 -12.20 -23.62 -32.09
CA ASP A 267 -11.20 -22.89 -31.30
C ASP A 267 -9.90 -22.63 -32.08
N LEU A 268 -9.98 -21.65 -32.99
CA LEU A 268 -8.92 -21.34 -33.96
C LEU A 268 -7.76 -20.52 -33.37
N ILE A 269 -7.93 -19.90 -32.20
CA ILE A 269 -6.91 -19.02 -31.61
C ILE A 269 -5.66 -19.78 -31.18
N LYS A 270 -5.79 -20.95 -30.55
CA LYS A 270 -4.61 -21.73 -30.11
C LYS A 270 -3.76 -22.21 -31.29
N PRO A 271 -4.34 -22.83 -32.35
CA PRO A 271 -3.59 -23.16 -33.57
C PRO A 271 -2.92 -21.94 -34.21
N LEU A 272 -3.64 -20.82 -34.32
CA LEU A 272 -3.10 -19.57 -34.83
C LEU A 272 -1.87 -19.10 -34.05
N LEU A 273 -1.96 -19.03 -32.73
CA LEU A 273 -0.86 -18.59 -31.87
C LEU A 273 0.33 -19.56 -31.90
N ALA A 274 0.08 -20.86 -32.03
CA ALA A 274 1.14 -21.86 -32.18
C ALA A 274 1.85 -21.77 -33.55
N ALA A 275 1.14 -21.36 -34.61
CA ALA A 275 1.71 -21.16 -35.94
C ALA A 275 2.52 -19.85 -36.02
N ARG A 276 2.07 -18.79 -35.34
CA ARG A 276 2.65 -17.44 -35.40
C ARG A 276 3.69 -17.17 -34.31
N GLY A 277 3.75 -17.98 -33.26
CA GLY A 277 4.60 -17.72 -32.11
C GLY A 277 4.76 -18.91 -31.17
N THR A 278 4.98 -18.61 -29.90
CA THR A 278 5.19 -19.62 -28.85
C THR A 278 4.05 -19.56 -27.85
N VAL A 279 3.29 -20.65 -27.75
CA VAL A 279 2.28 -20.83 -26.70
C VAL A 279 2.97 -21.38 -25.45
N HIS A 280 2.98 -20.60 -24.38
CA HIS A 280 3.65 -20.97 -23.12
C HIS A 280 2.77 -21.87 -22.26
N PHE A 281 1.46 -21.62 -22.25
CA PHE A 281 0.46 -22.49 -21.65
C PHE A 281 -0.92 -22.23 -22.26
N GLY A 282 -1.80 -23.23 -22.19
CA GLY A 282 -3.19 -23.14 -22.68
C GLY A 282 -4.26 -23.64 -21.71
N LYS A 283 -3.85 -24.01 -20.48
CA LYS A 283 -4.72 -24.43 -19.38
C LYS A 283 -4.09 -24.06 -18.04
N VAL A 284 -4.87 -23.43 -17.16
CA VAL A 284 -4.48 -23.12 -15.78
C VAL A 284 -5.44 -23.80 -14.82
N ARG A 285 -4.92 -24.36 -13.72
CA ARG A 285 -5.74 -24.94 -12.65
C ARG A 285 -6.40 -23.82 -11.84
N LEU A 286 -7.51 -23.32 -12.37
CA LEU A 286 -8.12 -22.07 -11.92
C LEU A 286 -9.66 -22.11 -12.08
N LYS A 287 -10.36 -21.52 -11.11
CA LYS A 287 -11.79 -21.20 -11.20
C LYS A 287 -12.06 -19.74 -10.82
N PRO A 288 -12.85 -19.01 -11.62
CA PRO A 288 -13.11 -19.23 -13.04
C PRO A 288 -11.82 -18.95 -13.86
N GLY A 289 -11.64 -19.58 -15.03
CA GLY A 289 -10.49 -19.25 -15.88
C GLY A 289 -9.72 -20.41 -16.54
N LYS A 290 -10.16 -21.66 -16.38
CA LYS A 290 -9.42 -22.87 -16.85
C LYS A 290 -8.76 -22.76 -18.24
N PRO A 291 -9.42 -22.28 -19.32
CA PRO A 291 -8.83 -22.28 -20.66
C PRO A 291 -7.96 -21.06 -20.98
N LEU A 292 -7.54 -20.28 -19.97
CA LEU A 292 -6.59 -19.18 -20.15
C LEU A 292 -5.34 -19.65 -20.90
N THR A 293 -5.00 -18.92 -21.96
CA THR A 293 -3.84 -19.18 -22.81
C THR A 293 -2.94 -17.93 -22.86
N PHE A 294 -1.64 -18.15 -22.79
CA PHE A 294 -0.63 -17.10 -22.96
C PHE A 294 0.38 -17.51 -24.01
N ALA A 295 0.68 -16.58 -24.93
CA ALA A 295 1.64 -16.77 -26.00
C ALA A 295 2.46 -15.51 -26.25
N THR A 296 3.58 -15.67 -26.94
CA THR A 296 4.41 -14.57 -27.47
C THR A 296 4.55 -14.70 -28.97
N VAL A 297 4.26 -13.63 -29.70
CA VAL A 297 4.37 -13.56 -31.16
C VAL A 297 5.53 -12.65 -31.55
N PRO A 298 6.54 -13.11 -32.31
CA PRO A 298 7.63 -12.28 -32.79
C PRO A 298 7.13 -11.09 -33.63
N ARG A 299 7.86 -9.97 -33.59
CA ARG A 299 7.61 -8.82 -34.48
C ARG A 299 8.51 -8.87 -35.70
N HIS A 300 8.10 -8.19 -36.77
CA HIS A 300 8.92 -8.03 -37.98
C HIS A 300 10.22 -7.26 -37.74
N ALA A 301 10.25 -6.33 -36.79
CA ALA A 301 11.44 -5.57 -36.47
C ALA A 301 12.48 -6.44 -35.75
N PRO A 302 13.73 -6.55 -36.26
CA PRO A 302 14.79 -7.31 -35.61
C PRO A 302 15.03 -6.80 -34.18
N HIS A 303 15.17 -7.71 -33.22
CA HIS A 303 15.37 -7.42 -31.79
C HIS A 303 14.24 -6.68 -31.08
N ALA A 304 13.11 -6.41 -31.76
CA ALA A 304 11.96 -5.86 -31.08
C ALA A 304 11.36 -6.93 -30.13
N PRO A 305 10.95 -6.54 -28.93
CA PRO A 305 10.29 -7.46 -28.02
C PRO A 305 9.04 -8.09 -28.65
N PRO A 306 8.73 -9.35 -28.35
CA PRO A 306 7.55 -10.01 -28.91
C PRO A 306 6.26 -9.35 -28.42
N LEU A 307 5.21 -9.44 -29.24
CA LEU A 307 3.84 -9.14 -28.83
C LEU A 307 3.40 -10.19 -27.80
N LEU A 308 2.93 -9.72 -26.63
CA LEU A 308 2.33 -10.60 -25.62
C LEU A 308 0.86 -10.85 -25.99
N VAL A 309 0.45 -12.10 -26.12
CA VAL A 309 -0.94 -12.44 -26.47
C VAL A 309 -1.60 -13.23 -25.34
N PHE A 310 -2.72 -12.72 -24.84
CA PHE A 310 -3.54 -13.35 -23.82
C PHE A 310 -4.88 -13.74 -24.43
N ALA A 311 -5.12 -15.05 -24.54
CA ALA A 311 -6.40 -15.57 -24.98
C ALA A 311 -7.23 -15.95 -23.74
N LEU A 312 -8.17 -15.08 -23.40
CA LEU A 312 -9.01 -15.18 -22.21
C LEU A 312 -10.28 -15.99 -22.51
N PRO A 313 -10.87 -16.68 -21.52
CA PRO A 313 -12.09 -17.45 -21.75
C PRO A 313 -13.28 -16.55 -22.11
N GLY A 314 -14.16 -17.00 -23.01
CA GLY A 314 -15.32 -16.23 -23.47
C GLY A 314 -16.37 -15.92 -22.39
N ASN A 315 -16.42 -16.69 -21.30
CA ASN A 315 -17.31 -16.41 -20.17
C ASN A 315 -16.89 -15.10 -19.46
N PRO A 316 -17.78 -14.10 -19.30
CA PRO A 316 -17.37 -12.75 -18.87
C PRO A 316 -16.63 -12.66 -17.54
N VAL A 317 -17.09 -13.39 -16.52
CA VAL A 317 -16.41 -13.41 -15.21
C VAL A 317 -15.00 -14.00 -15.36
N SER A 318 -14.85 -15.02 -16.21
CA SER A 318 -13.55 -15.67 -16.43
C SER A 318 -12.58 -14.70 -17.11
N ALA A 319 -13.03 -13.96 -18.13
CA ALA A 319 -12.23 -12.93 -18.78
C ALA A 319 -11.81 -11.85 -17.79
N HIS A 320 -12.75 -11.33 -16.99
CA HIS A 320 -12.49 -10.31 -15.97
C HIS A 320 -11.47 -10.77 -14.92
N VAL A 321 -11.68 -11.97 -14.34
CA VAL A 321 -10.76 -12.54 -13.35
C VAL A 321 -9.38 -12.76 -13.96
N CYS A 322 -9.29 -13.37 -15.15
CA CYS A 322 -8.00 -13.62 -15.80
C CYS A 322 -7.27 -12.32 -16.15
N PHE A 323 -7.99 -11.26 -16.54
CA PHE A 323 -7.39 -9.95 -16.76
C PHE A 323 -6.65 -9.47 -15.51
N HIS A 324 -7.31 -9.46 -14.36
CA HIS A 324 -6.69 -9.02 -13.11
C HIS A 324 -5.57 -9.94 -12.60
N LEU A 325 -5.66 -11.24 -12.90
CA LEU A 325 -4.66 -12.22 -12.48
C LEU A 325 -3.38 -12.21 -13.30
N VAL A 326 -3.45 -12.00 -14.62
CA VAL A 326 -2.26 -12.13 -15.50
C VAL A 326 -2.04 -10.94 -16.44
N VAL A 327 -3.09 -10.30 -16.97
CA VAL A 327 -2.93 -9.19 -17.92
C VAL A 327 -2.51 -7.91 -17.20
N ALA A 328 -3.21 -7.54 -16.12
CA ALA A 328 -2.87 -6.36 -15.33
C ALA A 328 -1.44 -6.43 -14.75
N PRO A 329 -0.98 -7.57 -14.20
CA PRO A 329 0.43 -7.70 -13.82
C PRO A 329 1.43 -7.54 -14.96
N ALA A 330 1.12 -8.07 -16.16
CA ALA A 330 1.96 -7.86 -17.33
C ALA A 330 2.03 -6.38 -17.70
N LEU A 331 0.89 -5.67 -17.75
CA LEU A 331 0.84 -4.23 -18.01
C LEU A 331 1.67 -3.43 -17.00
N ARG A 332 1.55 -3.74 -15.71
CA ARG A 332 2.34 -3.10 -14.65
C ARG A 332 3.84 -3.36 -14.83
N LYS A 333 4.24 -4.58 -15.23
CA LYS A 333 5.64 -4.93 -15.49
C LYS A 333 6.20 -4.20 -16.71
N LEU A 334 5.43 -4.14 -17.80
CA LEU A 334 5.74 -3.33 -18.99
C LEU A 334 5.92 -1.86 -18.61
N ALA A 335 5.04 -1.33 -17.75
CA ALA A 335 5.07 0.06 -17.23
C ALA A 335 6.10 0.31 -16.11
N ALA A 336 7.09 -0.56 -15.94
CA ALA A 336 8.16 -0.45 -14.93
C ALA A 336 7.69 -0.40 -13.46
N ALA A 337 6.47 -0.84 -13.14
CA ALA A 337 5.98 -0.79 -11.76
C ALA A 337 6.85 -1.66 -10.83
N PRO A 338 7.24 -1.14 -9.64
CA PRO A 338 8.15 -1.84 -8.73
C PRO A 338 7.55 -3.14 -8.20
N SER A 339 6.23 -3.21 -8.07
CA SER A 339 5.49 -4.42 -7.72
C SER A 339 4.39 -4.68 -8.75
N PRO A 340 4.65 -5.52 -9.77
CA PRO A 340 3.66 -5.81 -10.81
C PRO A 340 2.62 -6.84 -10.38
N ARG A 341 2.93 -7.68 -9.38
CA ARG A 341 2.02 -8.74 -8.91
C ARG A 341 0.72 -8.17 -8.32
N PRO A 342 -0.38 -8.94 -8.32
CA PRO A 342 -1.61 -8.52 -7.65
C PRO A 342 -1.38 -8.19 -6.18
N ARG A 343 -2.00 -7.10 -5.71
CA ARG A 343 -1.91 -6.66 -4.32
C ARG A 343 -2.76 -7.56 -3.45
N ARG A 344 -2.12 -8.22 -2.48
CA ARG A 344 -2.76 -9.13 -1.52
C ARG A 344 -2.98 -8.44 -0.20
N LEU A 345 -4.18 -8.62 0.35
CA LEU A 345 -4.50 -8.30 1.73
C LEU A 345 -5.01 -9.56 2.44
N LEU A 346 -5.14 -9.47 3.76
CA LEU A 346 -5.86 -10.44 4.57
C LEU A 346 -7.24 -9.89 4.91
N ALA A 347 -8.26 -10.73 4.78
CA ALA A 347 -9.63 -10.41 5.20
C ALA A 347 -10.25 -11.64 5.88
N ARG A 348 -11.26 -11.41 6.72
CA ARG A 348 -12.08 -12.48 7.27
C ARG A 348 -13.26 -12.74 6.35
N LEU A 349 -13.69 -13.99 6.20
CA LEU A 349 -14.94 -14.28 5.49
C LEU A 349 -16.16 -13.81 6.29
N ALA A 350 -17.11 -13.13 5.64
CA ALA A 350 -18.37 -12.75 6.27
C ALA A 350 -19.31 -13.93 6.53
N ALA A 351 -19.23 -14.96 5.69
CA ALA A 351 -20.05 -16.16 5.76
C ALA A 351 -19.22 -17.41 5.41
N GLU A 352 -19.76 -18.59 5.72
CA GLU A 352 -19.16 -19.84 5.24
C GLU A 352 -19.16 -19.87 3.71
N VAL A 353 -18.07 -20.35 3.11
CA VAL A 353 -17.94 -20.51 1.66
C VAL A 353 -17.65 -21.96 1.31
N LYS A 354 -18.41 -22.49 0.36
CA LYS A 354 -18.18 -23.82 -0.22
C LYS A 354 -17.04 -23.77 -1.24
N LEU A 355 -16.14 -24.74 -1.15
CA LEU A 355 -14.99 -24.85 -2.03
C LEU A 355 -15.31 -25.67 -3.29
N ASP A 356 -14.63 -25.33 -4.39
CA ASP A 356 -14.58 -26.19 -5.56
C ASP A 356 -13.77 -27.46 -5.25
N LYS A 357 -14.18 -28.60 -5.82
CA LYS A 357 -13.57 -29.90 -5.49
C LYS A 357 -12.09 -29.96 -5.86
N GLU A 358 -11.75 -29.45 -7.04
CA GLU A 358 -10.47 -29.75 -7.70
C GLU A 358 -9.61 -28.52 -7.97
N ARG A 359 -10.20 -27.32 -8.02
CA ARG A 359 -9.49 -26.11 -8.45
C ARG A 359 -9.54 -25.01 -7.40
N PRO A 360 -8.44 -24.28 -7.18
CA PRO A 360 -8.49 -23.01 -6.48
C PRO A 360 -9.48 -22.05 -7.13
N GLU A 361 -10.24 -21.33 -6.31
CA GLU A 361 -11.26 -20.37 -6.74
C GLU A 361 -10.85 -18.94 -6.39
N PHE A 362 -11.01 -18.03 -7.35
CA PHE A 362 -10.93 -16.58 -7.16
C PHE A 362 -12.34 -16.03 -7.05
N HIS A 363 -12.83 -16.01 -5.81
CA HIS A 363 -14.22 -15.74 -5.47
C HIS A 363 -14.44 -14.23 -5.36
N ARG A 364 -15.40 -13.68 -6.09
CA ARG A 364 -15.63 -12.22 -6.10
C ARG A 364 -16.25 -11.80 -4.77
N ALA A 365 -15.67 -10.78 -4.17
CA ALA A 365 -16.13 -10.26 -2.89
C ALA A 365 -16.11 -8.73 -2.84
N ARG A 366 -17.01 -8.18 -2.03
CA ARG A 366 -16.96 -6.80 -1.55
C ARG A 366 -16.23 -6.76 -0.23
N LEU A 367 -15.37 -5.76 -0.03
CA LEU A 367 -14.67 -5.60 1.23
C LEU A 367 -15.39 -4.56 2.08
N SER A 368 -15.49 -4.81 3.38
CA SER A 368 -15.89 -3.81 4.38
C SER A 368 -14.85 -3.74 5.49
N SER A 369 -14.61 -2.55 6.04
CA SER A 369 -13.77 -2.39 7.22
C SER A 369 -14.54 -2.74 8.50
N THR A 370 -13.88 -3.28 9.52
CA THR A 370 -14.45 -3.51 10.85
C THR A 370 -13.38 -3.26 11.92
N ALA A 371 -13.77 -3.18 13.19
CA ALA A 371 -12.82 -3.13 14.31
C ALA A 371 -11.86 -4.34 14.38
N ARG A 372 -12.17 -5.45 13.66
CA ARG A 372 -11.33 -6.66 13.58
C ARG A 372 -10.55 -6.78 12.26
N GLY A 373 -10.50 -5.71 11.47
CA GLY A 373 -9.90 -5.67 10.14
C GLY A 373 -10.92 -5.84 9.02
N LEU A 374 -10.44 -6.19 7.83
CA LEU A 374 -11.27 -6.34 6.64
C LEU A 374 -12.17 -7.58 6.72
N LEU A 375 -13.40 -7.42 6.26
CA LEU A 375 -14.39 -8.49 6.11
C LEU A 375 -14.76 -8.61 4.62
N ALA A 376 -14.71 -9.82 4.08
CA ALA A 376 -15.01 -10.14 2.69
C ALA A 376 -16.41 -10.74 2.57
N HIS A 377 -17.28 -10.03 1.87
CA HIS A 377 -18.66 -10.43 1.58
C HIS A 377 -18.73 -11.02 0.18
N SER A 378 -19.18 -12.27 0.05
CA SER A 378 -19.46 -12.86 -1.27
C SER A 378 -20.43 -12.00 -2.06
N THR A 379 -20.22 -11.88 -3.38
CA THR A 379 -21.19 -11.25 -4.29
C THR A 379 -22.35 -12.19 -4.67
N GLY A 380 -22.52 -13.30 -3.95
CA GLY A 380 -23.56 -14.29 -4.17
C GLY A 380 -23.15 -15.33 -5.21
N GLU A 381 -24.01 -15.60 -6.19
CA GLU A 381 -23.78 -16.68 -7.15
C GLU A 381 -22.53 -16.46 -8.03
N GLN A 382 -21.60 -17.43 -7.96
CA GLN A 382 -20.26 -17.34 -8.52
C GLN A 382 -20.08 -17.97 -9.91
N ILE A 383 -21.16 -18.36 -10.60
CA ILE A 383 -21.07 -18.97 -11.94
C ILE A 383 -20.34 -18.05 -12.94
N SER A 384 -19.51 -18.63 -13.82
CA SER A 384 -18.56 -17.89 -14.67
C SER A 384 -19.21 -17.04 -15.78
N SER A 385 -20.46 -17.33 -16.14
CA SER A 385 -21.22 -16.55 -17.12
C SER A 385 -21.91 -15.32 -16.50
N ARG A 386 -22.08 -15.28 -15.17
CA ARG A 386 -22.87 -14.26 -14.47
C ARG A 386 -22.01 -13.04 -14.13
N LEU A 387 -21.85 -12.13 -15.09
CA LEU A 387 -21.08 -10.89 -14.92
C LEU A 387 -21.56 -10.03 -13.74
N LEU A 388 -22.84 -10.13 -13.36
CA LEU A 388 -23.40 -9.44 -12.19
C LEU A 388 -22.63 -9.70 -10.88
N SER A 389 -21.93 -10.84 -10.77
CA SER A 389 -21.07 -11.16 -9.62
C SER A 389 -19.79 -10.31 -9.54
N CYS A 390 -19.41 -9.61 -10.61
CA CYS A 390 -18.27 -8.68 -10.64
C CYS A 390 -18.69 -7.25 -10.27
N VAL A 391 -19.98 -6.92 -10.36
CA VAL A 391 -20.47 -5.56 -10.08
C VAL A 391 -20.30 -5.22 -8.60
N GLY A 392 -19.48 -4.20 -8.33
CA GLY A 392 -19.11 -3.79 -6.98
C GLY A 392 -18.22 -4.79 -6.24
N ALA A 393 -17.60 -5.74 -6.93
CA ALA A 393 -16.55 -6.57 -6.35
C ALA A 393 -15.24 -5.78 -6.31
N ASP A 394 -14.70 -5.55 -5.13
CA ASP A 394 -13.44 -4.81 -4.95
C ASP A 394 -12.25 -5.77 -4.77
N ALA A 395 -12.55 -7.06 -4.56
CA ALA A 395 -11.55 -8.09 -4.34
C ALA A 395 -11.93 -9.47 -4.90
N LEU A 396 -10.89 -10.29 -5.09
CA LEU A 396 -10.98 -11.72 -5.37
C LEU A 396 -10.41 -12.49 -4.17
N VAL A 397 -11.25 -13.23 -3.44
CA VAL A 397 -10.81 -14.11 -2.36
C VAL A 397 -10.12 -15.33 -2.96
N GLU A 398 -8.91 -15.61 -2.50
CA GLU A 398 -8.12 -16.77 -2.90
C GLU A 398 -8.54 -17.99 -2.06
N LEU A 399 -9.42 -18.82 -2.63
CA LEU A 399 -9.91 -20.03 -2.00
C LEU A 399 -9.14 -21.25 -2.53
N PRO A 400 -8.63 -22.14 -1.67
CA PRO A 400 -8.01 -23.39 -2.11
C PRO A 400 -9.05 -24.36 -2.69
N ALA A 401 -8.59 -25.38 -3.41
CA ALA A 401 -9.45 -26.52 -3.74
C ALA A 401 -9.79 -27.33 -2.47
N ALA A 402 -10.97 -27.95 -2.43
CA ALA A 402 -11.37 -28.82 -1.32
C ALA A 402 -10.41 -30.01 -1.16
N ALA A 403 -9.92 -30.57 -2.28
CA ALA A 403 -8.92 -31.64 -2.28
C ALA A 403 -7.61 -31.21 -1.61
N ASP A 404 -7.15 -29.97 -1.85
CA ASP A 404 -5.89 -29.46 -1.29
C ASP A 404 -6.04 -29.13 0.21
N ARG A 405 -7.23 -28.66 0.60
CA ARG A 405 -7.53 -28.29 2.00
C ARG A 405 -7.88 -29.50 2.87
N GLY A 406 -8.42 -30.57 2.28
CA GLY A 406 -9.03 -31.68 3.02
C GLY A 406 -10.39 -31.36 3.66
N ALA A 407 -11.04 -30.26 3.24
CA ALA A 407 -12.35 -29.85 3.75
C ALA A 407 -13.21 -29.21 2.64
N PRO A 408 -14.55 -29.42 2.63
CA PRO A 408 -15.43 -28.93 1.56
C PRO A 408 -15.84 -27.46 1.72
N THR A 409 -15.61 -26.85 2.89
CA THR A 409 -16.00 -25.46 3.20
C THR A 409 -14.91 -24.73 3.97
N ILE A 410 -15.01 -23.40 4.01
CA ILE A 410 -14.27 -22.52 4.92
C ILE A 410 -15.28 -21.76 5.77
N PRO A 411 -15.21 -21.82 7.11
CA PRO A 411 -16.20 -21.20 7.97
C PRO A 411 -16.13 -19.67 7.94
N ALA A 412 -17.24 -19.03 8.31
CA ALA A 412 -17.29 -17.59 8.56
C ALA A 412 -16.23 -17.17 9.60
N GLY A 413 -15.65 -15.98 9.45
CA GLY A 413 -14.62 -15.44 10.32
C GLY A 413 -13.20 -15.94 10.05
N ALA A 414 -13.03 -16.99 9.23
CA ALA A 414 -11.73 -17.49 8.81
C ALA A 414 -10.95 -16.43 8.04
N LEU A 415 -9.66 -16.32 8.35
CA LEU A 415 -8.76 -15.41 7.67
C LEU A 415 -8.34 -16.00 6.31
N VAL A 416 -8.51 -15.22 5.25
CA VAL A 416 -8.25 -15.59 3.86
C VAL A 416 -7.45 -14.49 3.16
N SER A 417 -6.68 -14.87 2.14
CA SER A 417 -6.04 -13.87 1.27
C SER A 417 -7.03 -13.35 0.24
N VAL A 418 -6.98 -12.05 -0.02
CA VAL A 418 -7.80 -11.38 -1.03
C VAL A 418 -6.92 -10.57 -1.95
N LEU A 419 -7.15 -10.66 -3.27
CA LEU A 419 -6.54 -9.81 -4.27
C LEU A 419 -7.39 -8.57 -4.48
N LEU A 420 -6.79 -7.39 -4.39
CA LEU A 420 -7.49 -6.16 -4.73
C LEU A 420 -7.60 -6.00 -6.24
N ILE A 421 -8.82 -5.73 -6.70
CA ILE A 421 -9.13 -5.45 -8.11
C ILE A 421 -9.83 -4.08 -8.29
N GLY A 422 -10.34 -3.49 -7.22
CA GLY A 422 -10.90 -2.13 -7.18
C GLY A 422 -10.02 -1.14 -6.41
N ASP A 423 -10.31 0.15 -6.60
CA ASP A 423 -9.74 1.21 -5.79
C ASP A 423 -10.50 1.30 -4.46
N LEU A 424 -9.81 0.95 -3.37
CA LEU A 424 -10.37 1.00 -2.02
C LEU A 424 -10.82 2.42 -1.61
N ALA A 425 -10.29 3.47 -2.24
CA ALA A 425 -10.70 4.85 -1.97
C ALA A 425 -12.02 5.24 -2.67
N ARG A 426 -12.46 4.51 -3.71
CA ARG A 426 -13.63 4.84 -4.54
C ARG A 426 -14.93 4.13 -4.15
N GLY A 427 -14.93 3.30 -3.11
CA GLY A 427 -16.09 2.45 -2.85
C GLY A 427 -17.32 3.25 -2.41
N ASP A 428 -18.35 3.26 -3.28
CA ASP A 428 -19.71 3.78 -3.03
C ASP A 428 -20.49 2.99 -1.95
N GLY A 429 -19.81 2.21 -1.10
CA GLY A 429 -20.43 1.45 -0.03
C GLY A 429 -19.43 1.05 1.05
N ALA A 430 -19.74 1.38 2.29
CA ALA A 430 -19.21 0.77 3.52
C ALA A 430 -17.72 0.98 3.88
N TRP A 431 -16.94 1.81 3.16
CA TRP A 431 -15.65 2.27 3.67
C TRP A 431 -15.80 3.23 4.84
N MET A 432 -16.92 3.97 4.89
CA MET A 432 -17.04 5.15 5.76
C MET A 432 -17.54 4.91 7.18
N ASP A 433 -18.25 3.84 7.55
CA ASP A 433 -18.91 3.81 8.89
C ASP A 433 -19.05 2.42 9.53
N LEU A 434 -17.94 1.70 9.74
CA LEU A 434 -17.93 0.54 10.65
C LEU A 434 -16.83 0.59 11.72
N LEU A 435 -15.98 1.62 11.70
CA LEU A 435 -15.32 2.05 12.92
C LEU A 435 -16.32 2.97 13.63
N PRO A 436 -16.89 2.59 14.79
CA PRO A 436 -17.69 3.54 15.56
C PRO A 436 -16.89 4.83 15.79
N ALA A 437 -17.57 5.97 15.80
CA ALA A 437 -16.99 7.31 15.98
C ALA A 437 -16.06 7.42 17.20
N ALA A 438 -16.17 6.49 18.14
CA ALA A 438 -15.14 6.14 19.11
C ALA A 438 -14.82 4.65 18.98
N LEU A 439 -13.53 4.29 18.91
CA LEU A 439 -13.09 2.91 19.18
C LEU A 439 -13.85 2.43 20.44
N PRO A 440 -14.59 1.31 20.39
CA PRO A 440 -15.26 0.83 21.60
C PRO A 440 -14.16 0.61 22.64
N PRO A 441 -14.36 0.97 23.92
CA PRO A 441 -13.40 0.64 24.95
C PRO A 441 -13.18 -0.87 24.87
N HIS A 442 -11.98 -1.28 24.44
CA HIS A 442 -11.62 -2.68 24.32
C HIS A 442 -11.91 -3.33 25.67
N SER A 443 -12.85 -4.25 25.74
CA SER A 443 -13.03 -5.13 26.89
C SER A 443 -12.13 -6.35 26.68
N PRO A 444 -10.91 -6.39 27.25
CA PRO A 444 -9.94 -7.46 26.99
C PRO A 444 -10.31 -8.77 27.69
N ARG A 445 -11.48 -8.85 28.33
CA ARG A 445 -11.76 -9.77 29.43
C ARG A 445 -12.27 -11.16 29.04
N GLN A 446 -12.79 -11.35 27.82
CA GLN A 446 -13.52 -12.59 27.48
C GLN A 446 -12.69 -13.63 26.68
N GLN A 447 -11.47 -13.32 26.24
CA GLN A 447 -10.69 -14.20 25.36
C GLN A 447 -9.49 -14.88 26.04
N TRP A 448 -9.20 -14.57 27.31
CA TRP A 448 -7.97 -15.02 27.97
C TRP A 448 -8.17 -15.90 29.20
N GLU A 449 -9.41 -16.20 29.58
CA GLU A 449 -9.73 -17.02 30.75
C GLU A 449 -9.02 -18.40 30.67
N GLY A 450 -8.02 -18.61 31.52
CA GLY A 450 -7.29 -19.89 31.64
C GLY A 450 -5.98 -19.99 30.86
N VAL A 451 -5.48 -18.92 30.21
CA VAL A 451 -4.18 -18.95 29.52
C VAL A 451 -3.03 -18.87 30.53
N ARG A 452 -2.12 -19.85 30.54
CA ARG A 452 -0.90 -19.80 31.37
C ARG A 452 0.25 -19.09 30.67
N ALA A 453 0.86 -18.14 31.37
CA ALA A 453 2.05 -17.41 30.96
C ALA A 453 3.27 -17.78 31.82
N GLY A 454 4.42 -17.92 31.16
CA GLY A 454 5.71 -18.18 31.78
C GLY A 454 6.70 -17.03 31.55
N LEU A 455 7.61 -16.81 32.50
CA LEU A 455 8.67 -15.81 32.39
C LEU A 455 10.04 -16.48 32.59
N VAL A 456 10.97 -16.22 31.69
CA VAL A 456 12.36 -16.71 31.79
C VAL A 456 13.34 -15.60 31.52
N TRP A 457 14.41 -15.53 32.30
CA TRP A 457 15.42 -14.49 32.15
C TRP A 457 16.84 -14.95 32.49
N SER A 458 17.82 -14.33 31.83
CA SER A 458 19.25 -14.52 32.12
C SER A 458 19.79 -13.40 33.02
N ALA A 459 20.31 -13.75 34.19
CA ALA A 459 20.91 -12.82 35.14
C ALA A 459 22.18 -12.15 34.58
N GLY A 460 23.06 -12.91 33.91
CA GLY A 460 24.27 -12.38 33.27
C GLY A 460 24.01 -11.37 32.15
N ILE A 461 22.94 -11.56 31.37
CA ILE A 461 22.61 -10.66 30.23
C ILE A 461 21.75 -9.46 30.67
N CYS A 462 20.87 -9.64 31.66
CA CYS A 462 20.03 -8.56 32.17
C CYS A 462 20.75 -7.65 33.19
N GLY A 463 21.89 -8.09 33.73
CA GLY A 463 22.73 -7.31 34.65
C GLY A 463 22.01 -6.88 35.94
N GLY A 464 22.50 -5.81 36.59
CA GLY A 464 21.91 -5.27 37.83
C GLY A 464 20.48 -4.73 37.69
N ALA A 465 19.96 -4.58 36.47
CA ALA A 465 18.60 -4.11 36.17
C ALA A 465 17.59 -5.26 35.93
N ALA A 466 18.03 -6.52 36.05
CA ALA A 466 17.18 -7.70 35.84
C ALA A 466 15.92 -7.69 36.70
N SER A 467 16.03 -7.24 37.96
CA SER A 467 14.91 -7.17 38.90
C SER A 467 13.79 -6.23 38.40
N ASP A 468 14.16 -5.09 37.81
CA ASP A 468 13.18 -4.09 37.34
C ASP A 468 12.50 -4.53 36.04
N ALA A 469 13.25 -5.16 35.14
CA ALA A 469 12.71 -5.71 33.90
C ALA A 469 11.74 -6.88 34.16
N VAL A 470 12.09 -7.75 35.10
CA VAL A 470 11.24 -8.87 35.56
C VAL A 470 9.99 -8.34 36.27
N ALA A 471 10.14 -7.35 37.15
CA ALA A 471 9.00 -6.73 37.82
C ALA A 471 8.06 -6.01 36.83
N ALA A 472 8.62 -5.36 35.81
CA ALA A 472 7.86 -4.73 34.72
C ALA A 472 7.10 -5.74 33.87
N ALA A 473 7.76 -6.85 33.46
CA ALA A 473 7.11 -7.94 32.76
C ALA A 473 5.98 -8.57 33.59
N ARG A 474 6.23 -8.80 34.90
CA ARG A 474 5.22 -9.32 35.83
C ARG A 474 4.01 -8.42 35.92
N ARG A 475 4.21 -7.09 36.05
CA ARG A 475 3.12 -6.12 36.09
C ARG A 475 2.32 -6.12 34.80
N ALA A 476 2.98 -6.06 33.64
CA ALA A 476 2.30 -6.09 32.34
C ALA A 476 1.49 -7.39 32.13
N LEU A 477 2.05 -8.55 32.54
CA LEU A 477 1.34 -9.83 32.49
C LEU A 477 0.20 -9.92 33.52
N SER A 478 0.34 -9.27 34.67
CA SER A 478 -0.69 -9.21 35.72
C SER A 478 -1.82 -8.22 35.40
N GLU A 479 -1.51 -7.11 34.72
CA GLU A 479 -2.50 -6.21 34.14
C GLU A 479 -3.29 -6.93 33.04
N ALA A 480 -2.62 -7.77 32.25
CA ALA A 480 -3.27 -8.69 31.34
C ALA A 480 -4.08 -9.80 32.05
N ALA A 481 -3.68 -10.21 33.26
CA ALA A 481 -4.37 -11.19 34.10
C ALA A 481 -5.76 -10.72 34.56
N ALA A 482 -6.01 -9.41 34.63
CA ALA A 482 -7.36 -8.86 34.82
C ALA A 482 -8.32 -9.21 33.64
N GLY A 483 -7.80 -9.83 32.57
CA GLY A 483 -8.54 -10.47 31.48
C GLY A 483 -8.50 -12.01 31.43
N GLY A 484 -7.82 -12.71 32.35
CA GLY A 484 -7.84 -14.18 32.48
C GLY A 484 -6.51 -14.94 32.34
N VAL A 485 -5.39 -14.24 32.10
CA VAL A 485 -4.04 -14.86 32.00
C VAL A 485 -3.47 -15.15 33.39
N TYR A 486 -2.94 -16.36 33.64
CA TYR A 486 -2.26 -16.72 34.90
C TYR A 486 -0.74 -16.79 34.70
N VAL A 487 0.02 -15.99 35.45
CA VAL A 487 1.49 -16.13 35.52
C VAL A 487 1.79 -17.34 36.41
N GLY A 488 2.16 -18.46 35.79
CA GLY A 488 2.26 -19.76 36.48
C GLY A 488 3.69 -20.17 36.84
N GLU A 489 4.67 -19.82 36.00
CA GLU A 489 6.04 -20.35 36.13
C GLU A 489 7.10 -19.29 35.79
N GLU A 490 8.11 -19.21 36.63
CA GLU A 490 9.23 -18.26 36.50
C GLU A 490 10.56 -19.00 36.61
N LYS A 491 11.47 -18.76 35.67
CA LYS A 491 12.80 -19.39 35.65
C LYS A 491 13.91 -18.35 35.50
N ARG A 492 14.83 -18.34 36.47
CA ARG A 492 16.07 -17.54 36.44
C ARG A 492 17.22 -18.41 35.96
N LEU A 493 18.03 -17.90 35.04
CA LEU A 493 19.24 -18.55 34.51
C LEU A 493 20.48 -17.75 34.91
N GLU A 494 21.51 -18.41 35.45
CA GLU A 494 22.73 -17.73 35.90
C GLU A 494 23.67 -17.39 34.73
N GLU A 495 24.06 -18.31 33.83
CA GLU A 495 24.83 -17.92 32.61
C GLU A 495 24.98 -18.97 31.48
N GLU A 496 24.35 -20.15 31.53
CA GLU A 496 24.56 -21.19 30.49
C GLU A 496 23.45 -21.22 29.42
N ALA A 497 23.86 -21.16 28.14
CA ALA A 497 22.97 -21.31 26.99
C ALA A 497 22.27 -22.69 26.92
N ALA A 498 22.91 -23.74 27.43
CA ALA A 498 22.35 -25.10 27.46
C ALA A 498 21.16 -25.23 28.42
N LEU A 499 21.24 -24.58 29.59
CA LEU A 499 20.15 -24.52 30.57
C LEU A 499 18.97 -23.67 30.09
N ALA A 500 19.22 -22.69 29.21
CA ALA A 500 18.17 -21.87 28.62
C ALA A 500 17.21 -22.66 27.74
N GLU A 501 17.73 -23.58 26.92
CA GLU A 501 16.91 -24.40 26.03
C GLU A 501 16.01 -25.39 26.80
N GLU A 502 16.51 -25.98 27.88
CA GLU A 502 15.72 -26.86 28.77
C GLU A 502 14.65 -26.08 29.55
N ALA A 503 15.03 -24.90 30.07
CA ALA A 503 14.10 -24.02 30.76
C ALA A 503 12.94 -23.57 29.85
N LEU A 504 13.27 -23.15 28.62
CA LEU A 504 12.32 -22.78 27.58
C LEU A 504 11.41 -23.94 27.19
N ARG A 505 11.96 -25.15 26.98
CA ARG A 505 11.16 -26.35 26.68
C ARG A 505 10.15 -26.65 27.78
N GLY A 506 10.57 -26.58 29.04
CA GLY A 506 9.66 -26.78 30.17
C GLY A 506 8.52 -25.75 30.21
N LEU A 507 8.83 -24.47 30.00
CA LEU A 507 7.82 -23.40 29.97
C LEU A 507 6.89 -23.52 28.75
N CYS A 508 7.42 -23.88 27.58
CA CYS A 508 6.61 -24.09 26.38
C CYS A 508 5.69 -25.33 26.50
N ALA A 509 6.03 -26.29 27.37
CA ALA A 509 5.17 -27.43 27.66
C ALA A 509 4.00 -27.07 28.60
N SER A 510 4.18 -26.10 29.49
CA SER A 510 3.22 -25.72 30.54
C SER A 510 2.46 -24.41 30.26
N CYS A 511 2.96 -23.57 29.36
CA CYS A 511 2.46 -22.22 29.08
C CYS A 511 2.20 -22.03 27.58
N ARG A 512 1.13 -21.28 27.24
CA ARG A 512 0.85 -20.85 25.85
C ARG A 512 1.52 -19.52 25.51
N LEU A 513 2.00 -18.80 26.52
CA LEU A 513 2.68 -17.52 26.40
C LEU A 513 3.97 -17.58 27.20
N VAL A 514 5.11 -17.27 26.58
CA VAL A 514 6.40 -17.20 27.28
C VAL A 514 7.07 -15.85 26.98
N VAL A 515 7.49 -15.15 28.02
CA VAL A 515 8.32 -13.94 27.88
C VAL A 515 9.76 -14.30 28.24
N ALA A 516 10.68 -14.10 27.30
CA ALA A 516 12.09 -14.43 27.43
C ALA A 516 12.93 -13.14 27.45
N LEU A 517 13.50 -12.80 28.60
CA LEU A 517 14.29 -11.58 28.82
C LEU A 517 15.79 -11.88 28.80
N GLY A 518 16.52 -11.22 27.90
CA GLY A 518 17.95 -11.43 27.73
C GLY A 518 18.29 -12.79 27.12
N ILE A 519 17.38 -13.40 26.35
CA ILE A 519 17.60 -14.67 25.66
C ILE A 519 17.51 -14.44 24.15
N PRO A 520 18.56 -14.80 23.38
CA PRO A 520 18.55 -14.64 21.92
C PRO A 520 17.44 -15.47 21.25
N VAL A 521 16.82 -14.90 20.21
CA VAL A 521 15.82 -15.60 19.39
C VAL A 521 16.32 -16.93 18.83
N ASP A 522 17.61 -17.02 18.47
CA ASP A 522 18.22 -18.26 17.97
C ASP A 522 18.21 -19.39 19.01
N THR A 523 18.36 -19.05 20.30
CA THR A 523 18.26 -20.02 21.39
C THR A 523 16.83 -20.54 21.53
N VAL A 524 15.82 -19.68 21.31
CA VAL A 524 14.41 -20.08 21.31
C VAL A 524 14.07 -20.95 20.11
N LEU A 525 14.60 -20.62 18.92
CA LEU A 525 14.43 -21.43 17.72
C LEU A 525 15.04 -22.84 17.90
N ARG A 526 16.27 -22.92 18.43
CA ARG A 526 16.93 -24.22 18.74
C ARG A 526 16.19 -25.03 19.79
N ALA A 527 15.65 -24.38 20.83
CA ALA A 527 14.83 -25.05 21.84
C ALA A 527 13.54 -25.68 21.27
N GLY A 528 13.03 -25.14 20.15
CA GLY A 528 11.82 -25.58 19.48
C GLY A 528 11.99 -26.69 18.44
N GLU A 529 13.15 -26.78 17.78
CA GLU A 529 13.44 -27.74 16.71
C GLU A 529 13.34 -29.22 17.15
N SER A 530 13.36 -29.51 18.45
CA SER A 530 13.25 -30.87 18.99
C SER A 530 11.80 -31.38 19.19
N GLY A 531 10.81 -30.93 18.40
CA GLY A 531 9.48 -31.57 18.36
C GLY A 531 8.25 -30.66 18.22
N GLN A 532 8.38 -29.34 18.15
CA GLN A 532 7.27 -28.42 17.86
C GLN A 532 7.69 -27.47 16.73
N MET A 533 6.90 -27.37 15.64
CA MET A 533 7.21 -26.45 14.54
C MET A 533 7.40 -25.03 15.08
N CYS A 534 8.61 -24.48 14.91
CA CYS A 534 8.93 -23.11 15.30
C CYS A 534 9.18 -22.23 14.06
N ARG A 535 8.46 -21.11 13.96
CA ARG A 535 8.64 -20.12 12.89
C ARG A 535 8.64 -18.71 13.48
N GLY A 536 9.53 -17.86 12.98
CA GLY A 536 9.52 -16.44 13.32
C GLY A 536 8.29 -15.74 12.76
N VAL A 537 7.60 -14.95 13.58
CA VAL A 537 6.44 -14.16 13.16
C VAL A 537 6.91 -12.75 12.80
N SER A 538 7.22 -12.52 11.52
CA SER A 538 7.89 -11.31 11.04
C SER A 538 7.10 -10.02 11.29
N SER A 539 5.77 -10.06 11.19
CA SER A 539 4.89 -8.91 11.44
C SER A 539 4.87 -8.50 12.91
N LEU A 540 4.71 -9.45 13.84
CA LEU A 540 4.75 -9.18 15.28
C LEU A 540 6.16 -8.81 15.75
N SER A 541 7.19 -9.41 15.16
CA SER A 541 8.58 -9.06 15.43
C SER A 541 8.88 -7.62 15.00
N SER A 542 8.32 -7.15 13.88
CA SER A 542 8.48 -5.77 13.40
C SER A 542 7.79 -4.77 14.32
N LEU A 543 6.57 -5.08 14.78
CA LEU A 543 5.84 -4.25 15.73
C LEU A 543 6.56 -4.17 17.09
N LEU A 544 7.02 -5.31 17.60
CA LEU A 544 7.77 -5.37 18.85
C LEU A 544 9.05 -4.55 18.78
N ARG A 545 9.77 -4.61 17.65
CA ARG A 545 10.97 -3.78 17.40
C ARG A 545 10.63 -2.29 17.36
N GLN A 546 9.56 -1.89 16.68
CA GLN A 546 9.15 -0.49 16.60
C GLN A 546 8.79 0.08 17.97
N ALA A 547 7.97 -0.64 18.75
CA ALA A 547 7.54 -0.21 20.08
C ALA A 547 8.70 -0.09 21.08
N CYS A 548 9.74 -0.92 20.95
CA CYS A 548 10.95 -0.82 21.76
C CYS A 548 11.81 0.38 21.36
N ALA A 549 11.97 0.60 20.05
CA ALA A 549 12.79 1.67 19.49
C ALA A 549 12.27 3.06 19.91
N ASP A 550 10.95 3.24 19.98
CA ASP A 550 10.31 4.49 20.39
C ASP A 550 10.63 4.88 21.85
N ARG A 551 11.01 3.92 22.70
CA ARG A 551 11.28 4.15 24.13
C ARG A 551 12.75 4.06 24.51
N ALA A 552 13.52 3.23 23.82
CA ALA A 552 14.94 3.06 24.07
C ALA A 552 15.67 2.70 22.76
N PRO A 553 16.06 3.66 21.92
CA PRO A 553 16.64 3.38 20.60
C PRO A 553 17.84 2.42 20.58
N ALA A 554 18.64 2.38 21.66
CA ALA A 554 19.76 1.44 21.84
C ALA A 554 19.33 -0.04 21.81
N THR A 555 18.04 -0.30 21.99
CA THR A 555 17.43 -1.63 21.84
C THR A 555 17.58 -2.17 20.42
N LEU A 556 17.60 -1.35 19.37
CA LEU A 556 17.64 -1.81 17.97
C LEU A 556 18.80 -2.78 17.63
N LEU A 557 19.86 -2.81 18.43
CA LEU A 557 21.03 -3.68 18.26
C LEU A 557 20.88 -5.09 18.85
N GLY A 558 19.80 -5.39 19.58
CA GLY A 558 19.53 -6.70 20.17
C GLY A 558 18.96 -7.75 19.20
N ASN A 559 18.97 -9.03 19.61
CA ASN A 559 18.34 -10.14 18.87
C ASN A 559 16.88 -10.34 19.30
N TRP A 560 15.98 -9.55 18.70
CA TRP A 560 14.53 -9.54 18.93
C TRP A 560 13.79 -10.51 18.03
N GLY A 561 12.76 -11.14 18.56
CA GLY A 561 11.83 -11.89 17.73
C GLY A 561 10.64 -12.43 18.49
N VAL A 562 9.58 -12.67 17.73
CA VAL A 562 8.44 -13.46 18.19
C VAL A 562 8.56 -14.82 17.51
N VAL A 563 8.64 -15.87 18.32
CA VAL A 563 8.69 -17.25 17.85
C VAL A 563 7.38 -17.93 18.19
N GLN A 564 6.72 -18.51 17.21
CA GLN A 564 5.57 -19.38 17.45
C GLN A 564 6.07 -20.80 17.74
N PHE A 565 5.52 -21.45 18.77
CA PHE A 565 5.76 -22.88 19.08
C PHE A 565 4.42 -23.58 19.24
N GLY A 566 4.11 -24.57 18.40
CA GLY A 566 2.78 -25.22 18.43
C GLY A 566 1.63 -24.21 18.41
N SER A 567 0.83 -24.16 19.48
CA SER A 567 -0.26 -23.19 19.68
C SER A 567 0.06 -22.03 20.65
N GLY A 568 1.34 -21.82 20.93
CA GLY A 568 1.90 -20.81 21.83
C GLY A 568 2.88 -19.84 21.17
N LEU A 569 3.27 -18.79 21.91
CA LEU A 569 4.21 -17.75 21.47
C LEU A 569 5.29 -17.47 22.51
N VAL A 570 6.54 -17.30 22.05
CA VAL A 570 7.65 -16.79 22.86
C VAL A 570 8.03 -15.38 22.38
N PHE A 571 8.03 -14.42 23.30
CA PHE A 571 8.52 -13.07 23.09
C PHE A 571 9.97 -12.94 23.56
N CYS A 572 10.89 -12.73 22.62
CA CYS A 572 12.30 -12.54 22.92
C CYS A 572 12.60 -11.05 22.98
N MET A 573 13.03 -10.58 24.16
CA MET A 573 13.32 -9.18 24.46
C MET A 573 14.62 -9.10 25.25
N PRO A 574 15.43 -8.04 25.17
CA PRO A 574 16.55 -7.82 26.07
C PRO A 574 16.02 -7.40 27.45
N GLY A 575 16.83 -7.64 28.47
CA GLY A 575 16.52 -7.28 29.86
C GLY A 575 16.52 -5.78 30.17
N ILE A 576 16.17 -4.90 29.24
CA ILE A 576 16.16 -3.44 29.44
C ILE A 576 14.80 -3.03 29.98
N ALA A 577 14.73 -2.73 31.28
CA ALA A 577 13.48 -2.51 32.01
C ALA A 577 12.53 -1.47 31.39
N MET A 578 13.06 -0.39 30.79
CA MET A 578 12.25 0.68 30.19
C MET A 578 11.56 0.28 28.87
N ALA A 579 12.09 -0.70 28.15
CA ALA A 579 11.53 -1.16 26.88
C ALA A 579 10.45 -2.25 27.10
N VAL A 580 10.51 -2.96 28.23
CA VAL A 580 9.67 -4.13 28.49
C VAL A 580 8.16 -3.80 28.51
N PRO A 581 7.68 -2.79 29.27
CA PRO A 581 6.27 -2.43 29.29
C PRO A 581 5.73 -1.99 27.94
N ALA A 582 6.49 -1.18 27.19
CA ALA A 582 6.04 -0.63 25.91
C ALA A 582 5.88 -1.72 24.84
N ALA A 583 6.82 -2.65 24.78
CA ALA A 583 6.78 -3.80 23.89
C ALA A 583 5.59 -4.71 24.20
N LEU A 584 5.39 -5.04 25.48
CA LEU A 584 4.26 -5.86 25.91
C LEU A 584 2.95 -5.11 25.63
N HIS A 585 2.79 -3.84 26.00
CA HIS A 585 1.58 -3.08 25.69
C HIS A 585 1.26 -2.98 24.20
N ALA A 586 2.26 -2.91 23.32
CA ALA A 586 2.05 -2.87 21.88
C ALA A 586 1.57 -4.21 21.31
N VAL A 587 2.02 -5.33 21.88
CA VAL A 587 1.76 -6.67 21.32
C VAL A 587 0.63 -7.41 22.04
N MET A 588 0.40 -7.11 23.32
CA MET A 588 -0.67 -7.69 24.14
C MET A 588 -2.07 -7.57 23.50
N PRO A 589 -2.46 -6.47 22.82
CA PRO A 589 -3.74 -6.39 22.11
C PRO A 589 -3.85 -7.32 20.90
N LEU A 590 -2.72 -7.74 20.32
CA LEU A 590 -2.65 -8.57 19.11
C LEU A 590 -2.54 -10.06 19.40
N LEU A 591 -2.21 -10.39 20.64
CA LEU A 591 -2.11 -11.76 21.12
C LEU A 591 -3.34 -12.65 20.86
N PRO A 592 -4.60 -12.16 20.89
CA PRO A 592 -5.77 -13.00 20.58
C PRO A 592 -5.85 -13.39 19.10
N HIS A 593 -5.03 -12.77 18.26
CA HIS A 593 -4.96 -12.99 16.81
C HIS A 593 -3.69 -13.73 16.39
N ALA A 594 -2.72 -13.87 17.30
CA ALA A 594 -1.40 -14.44 17.06
C ALA A 594 -1.28 -15.91 17.52
N LEU A 595 -2.11 -16.32 18.48
CA LEU A 595 -2.24 -17.72 18.90
C LEU A 595 -3.26 -18.43 17.98
N PRO A 596 -2.92 -19.57 17.37
CA PRO A 596 -3.85 -20.35 16.55
C PRO A 596 -4.97 -20.99 17.38
#